data_AF-A0A7X6I6R2-F1
#
_entry.id   AF-A0A7X6I6R2-F1
#
_cell.length_a   1.000
_cell.length_b   1.000
_cell.length_c   1.000
_cell.angle_alpha   90.00
_cell.angle_beta   90.00
_cell.angle_gamma   90.00
#
_symmetry.space_group_name_H-M   'P 1'
#
loop_
_entity.id
_entity.type
_entity.pdbx_description
1 polymer ?
#
loop_
_entity_poly.entity_id
_entity_poly.type
_entity_poly.pdbx_seq_one_letter_code
_entity_poly.pdbx_strand_id
1 'polypeptide(L)'
;MRFRQQQEQARAATRKLLALFALTVLFTVAGVNAALALAWRLQFGGFFGYPNWFFETNTALTLGFVLGGAWLESLRLRDGGAHVARMVGGREVATPQGMAERRLRNIVDEMAIASGLKSPRVFVLDREPTINALAAGWEQQDSVVVVTRGALDRLTRDELQGVVAHEFAHILNGDTRLNMRLIGMVFGLQMVFNFGRDLMSSVDTRGRRGPALAIGAALALAGSVGWLAGRLLRAGVSRQREHLADAFAVQFTRQPTGLGNALRKVAGQVGRGERMASANAEVVSHLLLSADAVLPTAWLASHPPIQERLRRIFGRDMPPLPDDPLPQPEAGGPALPAFEFSAMPALAQVTATGLAGSGQAAAPEAAASPLEAPLFELSATTMPGPVHAAVLACLVPPQSAAEMQAWRRAVPDQAAHERLLQSVQSLPPRRRLPWFERLLRLAAALPAPDRAALVGGARAVAQADGRVSLAEYLEGLVLQRQLGMHGERLSAERRGLALAELAHPVALVSRALAASLSVEERARWLRAVHAGLRLPPAGELPMPSAGELAAALDRLVLLGRMERPALVKQWIAGQPLAGWPQRTHDALRCLCLLIDTPLPPPLAAQFDPLPLLPETA
;
A
#
# COMPACT_ATOMS: atom_id res chain seq x y z
N MET A 1 -2.42 23.04 4.23
CA MET A 1 -1.70 23.07 2.93
C MET A 1 -2.63 23.61 1.85
N ARG A 2 -2.17 24.50 0.95
CA ARG A 2 -3.05 25.18 -0.02
C ARG A 2 -3.23 24.31 -1.28
N PHE A 3 -4.32 23.54 -1.32
CA PHE A 3 -4.69 22.62 -2.42
C PHE A 3 -4.58 23.23 -3.83
N ARG A 4 -4.96 24.50 -4.01
CA ARG A 4 -4.87 25.21 -5.30
C ARG A 4 -3.43 25.34 -5.81
N GLN A 5 -2.47 25.63 -4.92
CA GLN A 5 -1.07 25.78 -5.31
C GLN A 5 -0.48 24.45 -5.79
N GLN A 6 -0.84 23.33 -5.15
CA GLN A 6 -0.40 21.99 -5.59
C GLN A 6 -0.97 21.62 -6.97
N GLN A 7 -2.24 21.94 -7.23
CA GLN A 7 -2.84 21.73 -8.55
C GLN A 7 -2.18 22.60 -9.63
N GLU A 8 -1.89 23.86 -9.34
CA GLU A 8 -1.19 24.77 -10.26
C GLU A 8 0.23 24.30 -10.56
N GLN A 9 0.96 23.86 -9.55
CA GLN A 9 2.31 23.29 -9.70
C GLN A 9 2.28 22.01 -10.55
N ALA A 10 1.35 21.10 -10.31
CA ALA A 10 1.19 19.88 -11.11
C ALA A 10 0.84 20.17 -12.59
N ARG A 11 -0.05 21.15 -12.83
CA ARG A 11 -0.39 21.61 -14.19
C ARG A 11 0.77 22.31 -14.87
N ALA A 12 1.52 23.15 -14.16
CA ALA A 12 2.71 23.81 -14.69
C ALA A 12 3.80 22.80 -15.06
N ALA A 13 4.06 21.80 -14.20
CA ALA A 13 5.00 20.73 -14.48
C ALA A 13 4.59 19.91 -15.71
N THR A 14 3.31 19.55 -15.82
CA THR A 14 2.78 18.84 -17.00
C THR A 14 2.94 19.67 -18.28
N ARG A 15 2.62 20.97 -18.25
CA ARG A 15 2.79 21.87 -19.40
C ARG A 15 4.25 22.00 -19.80
N LYS A 16 5.17 22.15 -18.83
CA LYS A 16 6.60 22.21 -19.08
C LYS A 16 7.10 20.91 -19.73
N LEU A 17 6.67 19.76 -19.24
CA LEU A 17 7.01 18.46 -19.82
C LEU A 17 6.54 18.35 -21.27
N LEU A 18 5.27 18.70 -21.55
CA LEU A 18 4.73 18.66 -22.91
C LEU A 18 5.43 19.64 -23.85
N ALA A 19 5.77 20.83 -23.37
CA ALA A 19 6.52 21.82 -24.15
C ALA A 19 7.93 21.32 -24.50
N LEU A 20 8.63 20.74 -23.52
CA LEU A 20 9.93 20.13 -23.76
C LEU A 20 9.79 18.96 -24.75
N PHE A 21 8.80 18.08 -24.58
CA PHE A 21 8.57 16.98 -25.51
C PHE A 21 8.32 17.48 -26.94
N ALA A 22 7.43 18.46 -27.13
CA ALA A 22 7.19 19.05 -28.45
C ALA A 22 8.48 19.64 -29.07
N LEU A 23 9.31 20.31 -28.28
CA LEU A 23 10.61 20.82 -28.71
C LEU A 23 11.55 19.68 -29.12
N THR A 24 11.61 18.58 -28.36
CA THR A 24 12.44 17.42 -28.71
C THR A 24 11.98 16.71 -29.98
N VAL A 25 10.67 16.63 -30.22
CA VAL A 25 10.10 16.08 -31.46
C VAL A 25 10.50 16.97 -32.64
N LEU A 26 10.41 18.30 -32.49
CA LEU A 26 10.83 19.25 -33.52
C LEU A 26 12.30 19.06 -33.91
N PHE A 27 13.20 18.96 -32.93
CA PHE A 27 14.62 18.72 -33.20
C PHE A 27 14.88 17.35 -33.84
N THR A 28 14.13 16.33 -33.44
CA THR A 28 14.23 14.98 -34.04
C THR A 28 13.81 15.02 -35.51
N VAL A 29 12.68 15.66 -35.83
CA VAL A 29 12.19 15.83 -37.21
C VAL A 29 13.20 16.60 -38.06
N ALA A 30 13.76 17.69 -37.54
CA ALA A 30 14.80 18.46 -38.22
C ALA A 30 16.06 17.62 -38.47
N GLY A 31 16.51 16.86 -37.46
CA GLY A 31 17.66 15.97 -37.56
C GLY A 31 17.49 14.85 -38.59
N VAL A 32 16.32 14.21 -38.63
CA VAL A 32 15.99 13.17 -39.61
C VAL A 32 15.96 13.73 -41.02
N ASN A 33 15.31 14.87 -41.24
CA ASN A 33 15.31 15.52 -42.55
C ASN A 33 16.71 15.91 -43.02
N ALA A 34 17.54 16.47 -42.13
CA ALA A 34 18.92 16.82 -42.45
C ALA A 34 19.78 15.60 -42.80
N ALA A 35 19.66 14.51 -42.03
CA ALA A 35 20.42 13.28 -42.28
C ALA A 35 19.99 12.58 -43.58
N LEU A 36 18.69 12.49 -43.85
CA LEU A 36 18.18 11.90 -45.09
C LEU A 36 18.54 12.76 -46.32
N ALA A 37 18.49 14.09 -46.19
CA ALA A 37 18.93 15.00 -47.26
C ALA A 37 20.44 14.85 -47.54
N LEU A 38 21.27 14.72 -46.50
CA LEU A 38 22.70 14.45 -46.63
C LEU A 38 22.96 13.08 -47.28
N ALA A 39 22.29 12.03 -46.81
CA ALA A 39 22.41 10.69 -47.37
C ALA A 39 22.01 10.67 -48.86
N TRP A 40 20.93 11.36 -49.23
CA TRP A 40 20.52 11.52 -50.63
C TRP A 40 21.60 12.19 -51.47
N ARG A 41 22.16 13.30 -50.97
CA ARG A 41 23.24 14.03 -51.67
C ARG A 41 24.50 13.19 -51.84
N LEU A 42 24.88 12.42 -50.83
CA LEU A 42 26.05 11.54 -50.90
C LEU A 42 25.84 10.37 -51.87
N GLN A 43 24.62 9.81 -51.92
CA GLN A 43 24.30 8.66 -52.78
C GLN A 43 24.19 9.05 -54.27
N PHE A 44 23.59 10.20 -54.57
CA PHE A 44 23.29 10.63 -55.95
C PHE A 44 24.16 11.81 -56.44
N GLY A 45 25.20 12.18 -55.67
CA GLY A 45 26.24 13.13 -56.08
C GLY A 45 25.78 14.58 -56.25
N GLY A 46 24.61 14.97 -55.75
CA GLY A 46 24.06 16.32 -55.85
C GLY A 46 23.60 16.75 -57.26
N PHE A 47 23.72 15.87 -58.27
CA PHE A 47 23.28 16.13 -59.64
C PHE A 47 21.75 16.10 -59.79
N PHE A 48 21.06 15.34 -58.94
CA PHE A 48 19.61 15.26 -58.90
C PHE A 48 19.07 16.11 -57.73
N GLY A 49 18.04 16.93 -58.02
CA GLY A 49 17.26 17.61 -56.99
C GLY A 49 16.54 16.60 -56.06
N TYR A 50 15.99 17.10 -54.95
CA TYR A 50 15.15 16.25 -54.10
C TYR A 50 13.84 15.91 -54.84
N PRO A 51 13.31 14.69 -54.66
CA PRO A 51 11.98 14.34 -55.18
C PRO A 51 10.89 15.29 -54.65
N ASN A 52 9.80 15.44 -55.41
CA ASN A 52 8.63 16.17 -54.94
C ASN A 52 8.14 15.55 -53.62
N TRP A 53 7.76 16.39 -52.67
CA TRP A 53 7.28 16.00 -51.33
C TRP A 53 8.32 15.30 -50.44
N PHE A 54 9.63 15.40 -50.75
CA PHE A 54 10.68 14.72 -49.99
C PHE A 54 10.65 15.09 -48.49
N PHE A 55 10.65 16.38 -48.16
CA PHE A 55 10.69 16.84 -46.77
C PHE A 55 9.35 16.63 -46.05
N GLU A 56 8.23 16.81 -46.76
CA GLU A 56 6.88 16.60 -46.26
C GLU A 56 6.64 15.13 -45.92
N THR A 57 7.04 14.21 -46.80
CA THR A 57 6.93 12.76 -46.56
C THR A 57 7.80 12.34 -45.38
N ASN A 58 9.07 12.76 -45.35
CA ASN A 58 9.98 12.43 -44.24
C ASN A 58 9.46 12.97 -42.90
N THR A 59 8.92 14.18 -42.89
CA THR A 59 8.32 14.80 -41.71
C THR A 59 7.08 14.04 -41.25
N ALA A 60 6.15 13.73 -42.15
CA ALA A 60 4.94 12.98 -41.83
C ALA A 60 5.27 11.58 -41.28
N LEU A 61 6.21 10.86 -41.90
CA LEU A 61 6.67 9.55 -41.44
C LEU A 61 7.34 9.64 -40.07
N THR A 62 8.24 10.61 -39.86
CA THR A 62 8.93 10.77 -38.58
C THR A 62 7.96 11.11 -37.46
N LEU A 63 7.03 12.05 -37.70
CA LEU A 63 5.98 12.39 -36.74
C LEU A 63 5.07 11.20 -36.46
N GLY A 64 4.63 10.48 -37.49
CA GLY A 64 3.82 9.27 -37.36
C GLY A 64 4.53 8.20 -36.53
N PHE A 65 5.83 8.01 -36.74
CA PHE A 65 6.63 7.02 -36.02
C PHE A 65 6.85 7.41 -34.55
N VAL A 66 7.25 8.66 -34.30
CA VAL A 66 7.52 9.15 -32.93
C VAL A 66 6.23 9.29 -32.12
N LEU A 67 5.21 9.97 -32.66
CA LEU A 67 3.94 10.19 -31.96
C LEU A 67 3.11 8.92 -31.91
N GLY A 68 3.07 8.14 -33.00
CA GLY A 68 2.41 6.83 -33.02
C GLY A 68 3.07 5.86 -32.05
N GLY A 69 4.41 5.83 -31.99
CA GLY A 69 5.15 5.04 -31.01
C GLY A 69 4.87 5.45 -29.57
N ALA A 70 4.90 6.75 -29.27
CA ALA A 70 4.56 7.27 -27.95
C ALA A 70 3.10 6.97 -27.56
N TRP A 71 2.17 7.03 -28.52
CA TRP A 71 0.77 6.72 -28.32
C TRP A 71 0.55 5.23 -28.07
N LEU A 72 1.11 4.35 -28.90
CA LEU A 72 1.03 2.89 -28.75
C LEU A 72 1.61 2.45 -27.40
N GLU A 73 2.76 3.00 -27.00
CA GLU A 73 3.34 2.69 -25.70
C GLU A 73 2.49 3.24 -24.55
N SER A 74 1.93 4.44 -24.70
CA SER A 74 0.96 4.97 -23.73
C SER A 74 -0.29 4.10 -23.61
N LEU A 75 -0.73 3.44 -24.70
CA LEU A 75 -1.84 2.48 -24.67
C LEU A 75 -1.45 1.21 -23.92
N ARG A 76 -0.25 0.66 -24.15
CA ARG A 76 0.27 -0.52 -23.43
C ARG A 76 0.42 -0.27 -21.94
N LEU A 77 0.86 0.94 -21.59
CA LEU A 77 0.99 1.38 -20.20
C LEU A 77 -0.35 1.50 -19.46
N ARG A 78 -1.51 1.49 -20.15
CA ARG A 78 -2.85 1.56 -19.49
C ARG A 78 -3.13 0.38 -18.56
N ASP A 79 -2.44 -0.74 -18.75
CA ASP A 79 -2.47 -1.91 -17.86
C ASP A 79 -1.85 -1.63 -16.47
N GLY A 80 -1.34 -0.42 -16.26
CA GLY A 80 -0.86 0.07 -14.97
C GLY A 80 0.60 -0.30 -14.68
N GLY A 81 0.99 -0.19 -13.41
CA GLY A 81 2.37 -0.45 -12.98
C GLY A 81 2.85 -1.86 -13.27
N ALA A 82 1.94 -2.84 -13.27
CA ALA A 82 2.27 -4.25 -13.53
C ALA A 82 2.83 -4.47 -14.94
N HIS A 83 2.44 -3.65 -15.92
CA HIS A 83 3.03 -3.70 -17.26
C HIS A 83 4.51 -3.31 -17.23
N VAL A 84 4.83 -2.18 -16.56
CA VAL A 84 6.22 -1.72 -16.40
C VAL A 84 7.06 -2.75 -15.66
N ALA A 85 6.52 -3.35 -14.60
CA ALA A 85 7.21 -4.41 -13.86
C ALA A 85 7.54 -5.62 -14.76
N ARG A 86 6.61 -6.08 -15.59
CA ARG A 86 6.86 -7.17 -16.55
C ARG A 86 7.83 -6.78 -17.66
N MET A 87 7.74 -5.53 -18.15
CA MET A 87 8.63 -5.00 -19.18
C MET A 87 10.11 -5.07 -18.75
N VAL A 88 10.39 -4.85 -17.46
CA VAL A 88 11.76 -4.94 -16.93
C VAL A 88 12.17 -6.36 -16.52
N GLY A 89 11.28 -7.36 -16.68
CA GLY A 89 11.51 -8.76 -16.34
C GLY A 89 11.10 -9.16 -14.92
N GLY A 90 10.21 -8.39 -14.29
CA GLY A 90 9.73 -8.62 -12.94
C GLY A 90 8.80 -9.81 -12.83
N ARG A 91 9.07 -10.68 -11.86
CA ARG A 91 8.16 -11.75 -11.41
C ARG A 91 7.33 -11.24 -10.24
N GLU A 92 6.03 -11.44 -10.30
CA GLU A 92 5.13 -11.08 -9.21
C GLU A 92 5.32 -12.00 -7.99
N VAL A 93 5.39 -11.41 -6.81
CA VAL A 93 5.43 -12.13 -5.53
C VAL A 93 4.01 -12.26 -4.98
N ALA A 94 3.20 -13.08 -5.64
CA ALA A 94 1.82 -13.35 -5.20
C ALA A 94 1.79 -14.22 -3.93
N THR A 95 2.71 -15.19 -3.84
CA THR A 95 2.95 -16.02 -2.66
C THR A 95 4.45 -16.08 -2.41
N PRO A 96 4.95 -15.64 -1.24
CA PRO A 96 6.38 -15.64 -0.95
C PRO A 96 6.96 -17.05 -0.91
N GLN A 97 8.00 -17.31 -1.69
CA GLN A 97 8.66 -18.62 -1.77
C GLN A 97 9.80 -18.79 -0.75
N GLY A 98 10.16 -17.74 0.00
CA GLY A 98 11.22 -17.79 1.00
C GLY A 98 11.22 -16.60 1.96
N MET A 99 12.15 -16.61 2.93
CA MET A 99 12.23 -15.60 3.98
C MET A 99 12.46 -14.18 3.44
N ALA A 100 13.28 -14.02 2.40
CA ALA A 100 13.55 -12.71 1.79
C ALA A 100 12.28 -12.09 1.16
N GLU A 101 11.48 -12.89 0.46
CA GLU A 101 10.21 -12.43 -0.13
C GLU A 101 9.14 -12.16 0.92
N ARG A 102 9.08 -12.98 1.98
CA ARG A 102 8.19 -12.74 3.14
C ARG A 102 8.55 -11.42 3.82
N ARG A 103 9.84 -11.19 4.06
CA ARG A 103 10.37 -9.94 4.63
C ARG A 103 9.99 -8.74 3.76
N LEU A 104 10.16 -8.84 2.44
CA LEU A 104 9.76 -7.76 1.52
C LEU A 104 8.26 -7.48 1.61
N ARG A 105 7.41 -8.51 1.63
CA ARG A 105 5.96 -8.31 1.71
C ARG A 105 5.55 -7.65 3.02
N ASN A 106 6.10 -8.10 4.15
CA ASN A 106 5.86 -7.49 5.45
C ASN A 106 6.28 -6.00 5.45
N ILE A 107 7.45 -5.69 4.89
CA ILE A 107 7.93 -4.31 4.75
C ILE A 107 6.96 -3.48 3.89
N VAL A 108 6.48 -4.02 2.77
CA VAL A 108 5.53 -3.32 1.90
C VAL A 108 4.21 -3.05 2.62
N ASP A 109 3.69 -4.02 3.38
CA ASP A 109 2.46 -3.85 4.17
C ASP A 109 2.64 -2.83 5.30
N GLU A 110 3.80 -2.84 5.98
CA GLU A 110 4.15 -1.83 6.98
C GLU A 110 4.24 -0.43 6.37
N MET A 111 4.87 -0.28 5.20
CA MET A 111 4.97 1.01 4.52
C MET A 111 3.62 1.49 4.01
N ALA A 112 2.75 0.58 3.57
CA ALA A 112 1.36 0.91 3.21
C ALA A 112 0.60 1.51 4.39
N ILE A 113 0.74 0.91 5.58
CA ILE A 113 0.16 1.45 6.82
C ILE A 113 0.78 2.81 7.16
N ALA A 114 2.11 2.92 7.14
CA ALA A 114 2.82 4.15 7.52
C ALA A 114 2.50 5.34 6.59
N SER A 115 2.40 5.11 5.28
CA SER A 115 2.04 6.14 4.30
C SER A 115 0.53 6.36 4.19
N GLY A 116 -0.29 5.46 4.73
CA GLY A 116 -1.74 5.44 4.56
C GLY A 116 -2.17 5.17 3.11
N LEU A 117 -1.42 4.34 2.40
CA LEU A 117 -1.71 3.88 1.04
C LEU A 117 -2.21 2.43 1.09
N LYS A 118 -2.90 1.98 0.03
CA LYS A 118 -3.18 0.54 -0.15
C LYS A 118 -1.85 -0.19 -0.42
N SER A 119 -1.71 -1.42 0.08
CA SER A 119 -0.55 -2.25 -0.22
C SER A 119 -0.46 -2.51 -1.74
N PRO A 120 0.59 -2.03 -2.42
CA PRO A 120 0.79 -2.22 -3.85
C PRO A 120 1.24 -3.66 -4.16
N ARG A 121 1.07 -4.08 -5.42
CA ARG A 121 1.59 -5.38 -5.84
C ARG A 121 3.11 -5.36 -5.87
N VAL A 122 3.72 -6.47 -5.48
CA VAL A 122 5.18 -6.59 -5.32
C VAL A 122 5.76 -7.47 -6.41
N PHE A 123 6.83 -7.01 -7.04
CA PHE A 123 7.57 -7.74 -8.06
C PHE A 123 9.05 -7.82 -7.70
N VAL A 124 9.70 -8.91 -8.13
CA VAL A 124 11.14 -9.13 -7.95
C VAL A 124 11.83 -9.32 -9.29
N LEU A 125 12.97 -8.67 -9.47
CA LEU A 125 13.87 -8.89 -10.61
C LEU A 125 14.93 -9.93 -10.23
N ASP A 126 14.63 -11.19 -10.50
CA ASP A 126 15.45 -12.33 -10.05
C ASP A 126 16.87 -12.33 -10.62
N ARG A 127 17.06 -11.77 -11.82
CA ARG A 127 18.33 -11.80 -12.56
C ARG A 127 19.20 -10.55 -12.37
N GLU A 128 18.82 -9.66 -11.46
CA GLU A 128 19.50 -8.38 -11.24
C GLU A 128 20.23 -8.37 -9.89
N PRO A 129 21.57 -8.51 -9.87
CA PRO A 129 22.36 -8.62 -8.64
C PRO A 129 22.68 -7.26 -7.98
N THR A 130 22.46 -6.15 -8.69
CA THR A 130 22.64 -4.78 -8.18
C THR A 130 21.50 -4.36 -7.27
N ILE A 131 21.75 -3.49 -6.30
CA ILE A 131 20.73 -2.95 -5.40
C ILE A 131 19.93 -1.86 -6.13
N ASN A 132 18.69 -2.17 -6.49
CA ASN A 132 17.72 -1.21 -6.99
C ASN A 132 16.28 -1.57 -6.60
N ALA A 133 15.43 -0.56 -6.61
CA ALA A 133 13.98 -0.65 -6.52
C ALA A 133 13.35 0.42 -7.42
N LEU A 134 12.07 0.26 -7.75
CA LEU A 134 11.25 1.25 -8.44
C LEU A 134 9.77 1.12 -8.08
N ALA A 135 9.01 2.21 -8.25
CA ALA A 135 7.55 2.21 -8.26
C ALA A 135 6.98 2.69 -9.60
N ALA A 136 5.87 2.07 -10.03
CA ALA A 136 5.17 2.42 -11.26
C ALA A 136 3.64 2.30 -11.09
N GLY A 137 2.87 3.06 -11.87
CA GLY A 137 1.40 3.07 -11.83
C GLY A 137 0.80 4.44 -12.18
N TRP A 138 -0.43 4.46 -12.69
CA TRP A 138 -1.15 5.71 -13.01
C TRP A 138 -1.84 6.32 -11.79
N GLU A 139 -2.35 5.46 -10.93
CA GLU A 139 -3.10 5.73 -9.71
C GLU A 139 -2.55 4.88 -8.57
N GLN A 140 -3.10 5.03 -7.37
CA GLN A 140 -2.63 4.24 -6.22
C GLN A 140 -3.09 2.78 -6.34
N GLN A 141 -4.27 2.52 -6.93
CA GLN A 141 -4.81 1.15 -7.02
C GLN A 141 -4.08 0.23 -8.00
N ASP A 142 -3.42 0.78 -9.03
CA ASP A 142 -2.64 0.03 -10.02
C ASP A 142 -1.12 0.20 -9.81
N SER A 143 -0.73 0.75 -8.66
CA SER A 143 0.67 0.93 -8.31
C SER A 143 1.33 -0.40 -7.95
N VAL A 144 2.60 -0.51 -8.32
CA VAL A 144 3.46 -1.65 -8.03
C VAL A 144 4.78 -1.17 -7.47
N VAL A 145 5.38 -2.00 -6.62
CA VAL A 145 6.76 -1.85 -6.14
C VAL A 145 7.57 -3.01 -6.70
N VAL A 146 8.67 -2.70 -7.37
CA VAL A 146 9.58 -3.69 -7.94
C VAL A 146 10.91 -3.58 -7.23
N VAL A 147 11.47 -4.71 -6.79
CA VAL A 147 12.74 -4.78 -6.07
C VAL A 147 13.66 -5.77 -6.77
N THR A 148 14.95 -5.46 -6.86
CA THR A 148 15.96 -6.38 -7.42
C THR A 148 16.31 -7.52 -6.47
N ARG A 149 16.80 -8.64 -7.02
CA ARG A 149 17.40 -9.72 -6.21
C ARG A 149 18.57 -9.18 -5.37
N GLY A 150 19.40 -8.30 -5.93
CA GLY A 150 20.47 -7.63 -5.20
C GLY A 150 20.01 -6.86 -3.96
N ALA A 151 18.89 -6.13 -4.06
CA ALA A 151 18.32 -5.43 -2.91
C ALA A 151 17.79 -6.40 -1.84
N LEU A 152 17.19 -7.52 -2.24
CA LEU A 152 16.74 -8.55 -1.30
C LEU A 152 17.92 -9.23 -0.58
N ASP A 153 18.98 -9.53 -1.30
CA ASP A 153 20.07 -10.35 -0.76
C ASP A 153 21.10 -9.52 0.02
N ARG A 154 21.26 -8.23 -0.28
CA ARG A 154 22.33 -7.38 0.30
C ARG A 154 21.84 -6.32 1.27
N LEU A 155 20.55 -5.95 1.25
CA LEU A 155 20.01 -4.97 2.19
C LEU A 155 19.45 -5.65 3.43
N THR A 156 19.83 -5.12 4.60
CA THR A 156 19.20 -5.48 5.87
C THR A 156 17.72 -5.12 5.84
N ARG A 157 16.95 -5.62 6.83
CA ARG A 157 15.52 -5.32 6.93
C ARG A 157 15.26 -3.81 6.94
N ASP A 158 15.99 -3.04 7.75
CA ASP A 158 15.80 -1.59 7.90
C ASP A 158 16.25 -0.84 6.64
N GLU A 159 17.31 -1.30 5.97
CA GLU A 159 17.77 -0.74 4.71
C GLU A 159 16.75 -0.95 3.59
N LEU A 160 16.23 -2.17 3.46
CA LEU A 160 15.18 -2.49 2.51
C LEU A 160 13.89 -1.71 2.81
N GLN A 161 13.53 -1.56 4.08
CA GLN A 161 12.39 -0.75 4.51
C GLN A 161 12.57 0.72 4.13
N GLY A 162 13.77 1.29 4.30
CA GLY A 162 14.09 2.65 3.88
C GLY A 162 13.97 2.86 2.36
N VAL A 163 14.43 1.89 1.56
CA VAL A 163 14.29 1.93 0.10
C VAL A 163 12.82 1.81 -0.31
N VAL A 164 12.08 0.86 0.25
CA VAL A 164 10.64 0.72 -0.05
C VAL A 164 9.87 1.97 0.39
N ALA A 165 10.20 2.57 1.53
CA ALA A 165 9.58 3.82 1.99
C ALA A 165 9.79 4.98 1.01
N HIS A 166 10.97 5.07 0.38
CA HIS A 166 11.27 6.03 -0.68
C HIS A 166 10.37 5.81 -1.91
N GLU A 167 10.21 4.56 -2.35
CA GLU A 167 9.29 4.22 -3.45
C GLU A 167 7.82 4.55 -3.12
N PHE A 168 7.39 4.31 -1.89
CA PHE A 168 6.06 4.70 -1.41
C PHE A 168 5.86 6.22 -1.42
N ALA A 169 6.91 7.02 -1.17
CA ALA A 169 6.83 8.46 -1.28
C ALA A 169 6.55 8.92 -2.73
N HIS A 170 7.10 8.23 -3.72
CA HIS A 170 6.77 8.50 -5.13
C HIS A 170 5.32 8.16 -5.48
N ILE A 171 4.79 7.05 -4.94
CA ILE A 171 3.37 6.70 -5.11
C ILE A 171 2.48 7.76 -4.45
N LEU A 172 2.80 8.16 -3.21
CA LEU A 172 2.01 9.15 -2.45
C LEU A 172 1.98 10.52 -3.13
N ASN A 173 3.12 10.97 -3.65
CA ASN A 173 3.26 12.29 -4.30
C ASN A 173 2.79 12.29 -5.77
N GLY A 174 2.39 11.15 -6.31
CA GLY A 174 1.91 11.01 -7.70
C GLY A 174 3.03 11.08 -8.74
N ASP A 175 4.26 10.75 -8.35
CA ASP A 175 5.44 10.77 -9.19
C ASP A 175 5.41 9.64 -10.21
N THR A 176 4.88 8.49 -9.83
CA THR A 176 4.68 7.34 -10.71
C THR A 176 3.90 7.73 -11.96
N ARG A 177 2.84 8.54 -11.84
CA ARG A 177 2.04 9.01 -12.98
C ARG A 177 2.83 9.87 -13.96
N LEU A 178 3.69 10.75 -13.45
CA LEU A 178 4.57 11.57 -14.28
C LEU A 178 5.55 10.68 -15.03
N ASN A 179 6.13 9.69 -14.33
CA ASN A 179 7.09 8.75 -14.89
C ASN A 179 6.47 7.84 -15.96
N MET A 180 5.22 7.38 -15.77
CA MET A 180 4.48 6.63 -16.80
C MET A 180 4.35 7.43 -18.11
N ARG A 181 4.08 8.73 -18.04
CA ARG A 181 4.02 9.59 -19.24
C ARG A 181 5.38 9.75 -19.91
N LEU A 182 6.43 9.88 -19.10
CA LEU A 182 7.80 9.98 -19.60
C LEU A 182 8.23 8.71 -20.32
N ILE A 183 7.91 7.53 -19.81
CA ILE A 183 8.20 6.25 -20.49
C ILE A 183 7.61 6.26 -21.90
N GLY A 184 6.32 6.59 -22.05
CA GLY A 184 5.68 6.64 -23.37
C GLY A 184 6.33 7.67 -24.31
N MET A 185 6.58 8.89 -23.83
CA MET A 185 7.23 9.94 -24.62
C MET A 185 8.64 9.56 -25.07
N VAL A 186 9.46 9.06 -24.14
CA VAL A 186 10.85 8.66 -24.41
C VAL A 186 10.90 7.46 -25.36
N PHE A 187 10.00 6.49 -25.21
CA PHE A 187 9.89 5.36 -26.12
C PHE A 187 9.67 5.82 -27.58
N GLY A 188 8.74 6.75 -27.80
CA GLY A 188 8.50 7.34 -29.13
C GLY A 188 9.75 8.02 -29.71
N LEU A 189 10.46 8.81 -28.90
CA LEU A 189 11.69 9.51 -29.32
C LEU A 189 12.84 8.54 -29.67
N GLN A 190 12.96 7.44 -28.92
CA GLN A 190 14.01 6.44 -29.14
C GLN A 190 13.71 5.52 -30.32
N MET A 191 12.47 5.45 -30.79
CA MET A 191 12.06 4.53 -31.84
C MET A 191 12.86 4.73 -33.14
N VAL A 192 13.10 5.99 -33.55
CA VAL A 192 13.89 6.32 -34.75
C VAL A 192 15.33 5.83 -34.62
N PHE A 193 15.94 6.07 -33.45
CA PHE A 193 17.31 5.64 -33.16
C PHE A 193 17.44 4.12 -33.19
N ASN A 194 16.54 3.42 -32.49
CA ASN A 194 16.53 1.97 -32.40
C ASN A 194 16.26 1.33 -33.77
N PHE A 195 15.32 1.88 -34.55
CA PHE A 195 15.07 1.42 -35.91
C PHE A 195 16.30 1.55 -36.82
N GLY A 196 17.03 2.67 -36.71
CA GLY A 196 18.30 2.84 -37.41
C GLY A 196 19.33 1.77 -37.02
N ARG A 197 19.49 1.50 -35.73
CA ARG A 197 20.39 0.46 -35.21
C ARG A 197 19.98 -0.94 -35.68
N ASP A 198 18.70 -1.27 -35.62
CA ASP A 198 18.17 -2.55 -36.05
C ASP A 198 18.45 -2.75 -37.54
N LEU A 199 18.24 -1.72 -38.36
CA LEU A 199 18.54 -1.74 -39.78
C LEU A 199 20.05 -1.90 -40.06
N MET A 200 20.93 -1.31 -39.25
CA MET A 200 22.40 -1.55 -39.33
C MET A 200 22.80 -2.99 -38.97
N SER A 201 22.05 -3.61 -38.05
CA SER A 201 22.28 -5.00 -37.64
C SER A 201 21.65 -6.01 -38.61
N SER A 202 20.76 -5.57 -39.49
CA SER A 202 20.13 -6.41 -40.49
C SER A 202 21.14 -6.91 -41.54
N VAL A 203 21.15 -8.22 -41.74
CA VAL A 203 21.99 -8.88 -42.75
C VAL A 203 21.06 -9.45 -43.81
N ASP A 204 21.27 -9.10 -45.07
CA ASP A 204 20.50 -9.66 -46.18
C ASP A 204 20.78 -11.17 -46.32
N THR A 205 19.88 -11.91 -46.96
CA THR A 205 19.91 -13.36 -47.23
C THR A 205 21.21 -13.86 -47.87
N ARG A 206 22.02 -12.96 -48.47
CA ARG A 206 23.32 -13.23 -49.09
C ARG A 206 24.52 -12.81 -48.24
N GLY A 207 24.33 -12.47 -46.96
CA GLY A 207 25.40 -12.09 -46.03
C GLY A 207 26.01 -10.70 -46.25
N ARG A 208 25.43 -9.86 -47.12
CA ARG A 208 25.96 -8.53 -47.47
C ARG A 208 25.25 -7.43 -46.69
N ARG A 209 26.03 -6.52 -46.10
CA ARG A 209 25.56 -5.26 -45.51
C ARG A 209 25.37 -4.22 -46.62
N GLY A 210 24.25 -4.32 -47.34
CA GLY A 210 23.93 -3.46 -48.49
C GLY A 210 23.48 -2.03 -48.10
N PRO A 211 22.63 -1.36 -48.93
CA PRO A 211 22.17 0.01 -48.67
C PRO A 211 21.43 0.19 -47.33
N ALA A 212 20.93 -0.89 -46.72
CA ALA A 212 20.38 -0.91 -45.38
C ALA A 212 21.36 -0.42 -44.30
N LEU A 213 22.66 -0.70 -44.42
CA LEU A 213 23.66 -0.20 -43.46
C LEU A 213 23.78 1.33 -43.52
N ALA A 214 23.82 1.91 -44.72
CA ALA A 214 23.95 3.35 -44.90
C ALA A 214 22.69 4.10 -44.44
N ILE A 215 21.50 3.57 -44.79
CA ILE A 215 20.22 4.11 -44.36
C ILE A 215 20.07 3.97 -42.83
N GLY A 216 20.42 2.80 -42.28
CA GLY A 216 20.39 2.54 -40.84
C GLY A 216 21.33 3.46 -40.07
N ALA A 217 22.55 3.68 -40.56
CA ALA A 217 23.50 4.61 -39.96
C ALA A 217 23.02 6.06 -40.00
N ALA A 218 22.42 6.50 -41.12
CA ALA A 218 21.83 7.84 -41.23
C ALA A 218 20.65 8.03 -40.26
N LEU A 219 19.76 7.03 -40.15
CA LEU A 219 18.63 7.05 -39.22
C LEU A 219 19.07 6.96 -37.76
N ALA A 220 20.08 6.16 -37.43
CA ALA A 220 20.64 6.09 -36.08
C ALA A 220 21.32 7.42 -35.71
N LEU A 221 22.07 8.03 -36.63
CA LEU A 221 22.68 9.34 -36.39
C LEU A 221 21.62 10.42 -36.17
N ALA A 222 20.58 10.48 -37.01
CA ALA A 222 19.47 11.42 -36.82
C ALA A 222 18.67 11.16 -35.54
N GLY A 223 18.32 9.90 -35.29
CA GLY A 223 17.58 9.47 -34.12
C GLY A 223 18.35 9.68 -32.82
N SER A 224 19.68 9.80 -32.87
CA SER A 224 20.51 10.11 -31.70
C SER A 224 20.11 11.44 -31.04
N VAL A 225 19.59 12.39 -31.83
CA VAL A 225 19.01 13.64 -31.31
C VAL A 225 17.81 13.34 -30.42
N GLY A 226 16.87 12.51 -30.90
CA GLY A 226 15.71 12.08 -30.11
C GLY A 226 16.10 11.27 -28.88
N TRP A 227 17.09 10.37 -29.01
CA TRP A 227 17.64 9.59 -27.89
C TRP A 227 18.27 10.48 -26.81
N LEU A 228 19.11 11.44 -27.20
CA LEU A 228 19.73 12.40 -26.28
C LEU A 228 18.68 13.31 -25.65
N ALA A 229 17.72 13.77 -26.43
CA ALA A 229 16.64 14.62 -25.95
C ALA A 229 15.72 13.88 -24.97
N GLY A 230 15.47 12.58 -25.16
CA GLY A 230 14.80 11.71 -24.20
C GLY A 230 15.58 11.57 -22.88
N ARG A 231 16.92 11.51 -22.92
CA ARG A 231 17.76 11.57 -21.72
C ARG A 231 17.62 12.92 -20.99
N LEU A 232 17.62 14.03 -21.72
CA LEU A 232 17.43 15.36 -21.15
C LEU A 232 16.03 15.55 -20.54
N LEU A 233 14.99 15.03 -21.19
CA LEU A 233 13.62 15.03 -20.66
C LEU A 233 13.53 14.31 -19.32
N ARG A 234 14.22 13.16 -19.19
CA ARG A 234 14.30 12.41 -17.94
C ARG A 234 15.10 13.14 -16.86
N ALA A 235 16.26 13.72 -17.21
CA ALA A 235 17.06 14.52 -16.27
C ALA A 235 16.35 15.80 -15.81
N GLY A 236 15.39 16.31 -16.58
CA GLY A 236 14.56 17.46 -16.23
C GLY A 236 13.48 17.18 -15.17
N VAL A 237 13.29 15.92 -14.78
CA VAL A 237 12.36 15.49 -13.72
C VAL A 237 13.05 15.68 -12.37
N SER A 238 12.31 16.29 -11.45
CA SER A 238 12.86 17.17 -10.41
C SER A 238 13.71 16.48 -9.34
N ARG A 239 14.96 16.93 -9.17
CA ARG A 239 15.81 16.69 -7.98
C ARG A 239 15.13 17.01 -6.65
N GLN A 240 14.21 17.98 -6.63
CA GLN A 240 13.48 18.33 -5.42
C GLN A 240 12.50 17.21 -5.01
N ARG A 241 12.00 16.42 -5.96
CA ARG A 241 11.11 15.28 -5.68
C ARG A 241 11.87 14.16 -5.02
N GLU A 242 13.07 13.87 -5.50
CA GLU A 242 14.00 12.92 -4.86
C GLU A 242 14.31 13.31 -3.41
N HIS A 243 14.64 14.59 -3.17
CA HIS A 243 14.88 15.08 -1.81
C HIS A 243 13.63 15.01 -0.92
N LEU A 244 12.45 15.24 -1.49
CA LEU A 244 11.18 15.12 -0.77
C LEU A 244 10.87 13.66 -0.47
N ALA A 245 11.14 12.75 -1.41
CA ALA A 245 10.99 11.31 -1.23
C ALA A 245 11.93 10.78 -0.15
N ASP A 246 13.19 11.24 -0.12
CA ASP A 246 14.14 10.93 0.96
C ASP A 246 13.60 11.37 2.34
N ALA A 247 13.06 12.59 2.43
CA ALA A 247 12.48 13.10 3.67
C ALA A 247 11.25 12.28 4.12
N PHE A 248 10.37 11.90 3.17
CA PHE A 248 9.23 11.04 3.46
C PHE A 248 9.65 9.63 3.87
N ALA A 249 10.68 9.05 3.26
CA ALA A 249 11.21 7.75 3.64
C ALA A 249 11.67 7.74 5.10
N VAL A 250 12.40 8.78 5.53
CA VAL A 250 12.79 8.97 6.93
C VAL A 250 11.56 9.21 7.81
N GLN A 251 10.55 9.95 7.34
CA GLN A 251 9.32 10.19 8.09
C GLN A 251 8.49 8.91 8.32
N PHE A 252 8.33 8.07 7.29
CA PHE A 252 7.55 6.83 7.35
C PHE A 252 8.23 5.79 8.24
N THR A 253 9.55 5.60 8.06
CA THR A 253 10.33 4.63 8.83
C THR A 253 10.70 5.13 10.22
N ARG A 254 10.71 6.46 10.44
CA ARG A 254 11.28 7.14 11.61
C ARG A 254 12.75 6.81 11.84
N GLN A 255 13.46 6.34 10.81
CA GLN A 255 14.83 5.86 10.94
C GLN A 255 15.70 6.30 9.74
N PRO A 256 16.56 7.32 9.93
CA PRO A 256 17.39 7.85 8.83
C PRO A 256 18.45 6.85 8.35
N THR A 257 18.89 5.94 9.21
CA THR A 257 19.93 4.96 8.90
C THR A 257 19.49 3.92 7.87
N GLY A 258 18.18 3.63 7.74
CA GLY A 258 17.67 2.65 6.76
C GLY A 258 18.00 3.06 5.33
N LEU A 259 17.35 4.13 4.85
CA LEU A 259 17.62 4.66 3.51
C LEU A 259 19.08 5.11 3.36
N GLY A 260 19.64 5.76 4.39
CA GLY A 260 21.00 6.26 4.36
C GLY A 260 22.05 5.16 4.16
N ASN A 261 21.95 4.02 4.84
CA ASN A 261 22.91 2.92 4.67
C ASN A 261 22.71 2.19 3.34
N ALA A 262 21.46 2.04 2.87
CA ALA A 262 21.20 1.51 1.54
C ALA A 262 21.88 2.35 0.46
N LEU A 263 21.77 3.69 0.53
CA LEU A 263 22.45 4.61 -0.40
C LEU A 263 23.98 4.52 -0.32
N ARG A 264 24.55 4.27 0.87
CA ARG A 264 26.01 4.06 1.03
C ARG A 264 26.48 2.77 0.37
N LYS A 265 25.68 1.70 0.39
CA LYS A 265 25.97 0.44 -0.33
C LYS A 265 25.87 0.63 -1.84
N VAL A 266 24.82 1.30 -2.30
CA VAL A 266 24.64 1.67 -3.72
C VAL A 266 25.79 2.53 -4.23
N ALA A 267 26.26 3.50 -3.43
CA ALA A 267 27.44 4.31 -3.78
C ALA A 267 28.69 3.45 -4.01
N GLY A 268 28.87 2.37 -3.25
CA GLY A 268 29.92 1.38 -3.45
C GLY A 268 29.79 0.67 -4.80
N GLN A 269 28.60 0.16 -5.13
CA GLN A 269 28.32 -0.52 -6.42
C GLN A 269 28.55 0.40 -7.62
N VAL A 270 28.10 1.65 -7.54
CA VAL A 270 28.32 2.67 -8.57
C VAL A 270 29.81 2.96 -8.75
N GLY A 271 30.58 3.05 -7.67
CA GLY A 271 32.03 3.23 -7.71
C GLY A 271 32.78 2.07 -8.38
N ARG A 272 32.24 0.85 -8.32
CA ARG A 272 32.77 -0.34 -9.01
C ARG A 272 32.26 -0.47 -10.46
N GLY A 273 31.35 0.41 -10.90
CA GLY A 273 30.77 0.36 -12.24
C GLY A 273 29.74 -0.76 -12.45
N GLU A 274 29.18 -1.31 -11.38
CA GLU A 274 28.11 -2.31 -11.44
C GLU A 274 26.81 -1.66 -11.95
N ARG A 275 26.09 -2.36 -12.84
CA ARG A 275 24.89 -1.83 -13.51
C ARG A 275 23.83 -2.91 -13.68
N MET A 276 22.57 -2.48 -13.78
CA MET A 276 21.48 -3.38 -14.17
C MET A 276 21.66 -3.86 -15.61
N ALA A 277 21.38 -5.14 -15.85
CA ALA A 277 21.61 -5.81 -17.13
C ALA A 277 20.39 -5.79 -18.07
N SER A 278 19.19 -5.49 -17.56
CA SER A 278 17.94 -5.50 -18.33
C SER A 278 18.01 -4.60 -19.58
N ALA A 279 17.57 -5.12 -20.72
CA ALA A 279 17.50 -4.38 -22.00
C ALA A 279 16.62 -3.12 -21.91
N ASN A 280 15.64 -3.12 -21.01
CA ASN A 280 14.75 -1.99 -20.76
C ASN A 280 15.20 -1.10 -19.58
N ALA A 281 16.34 -1.40 -18.94
CA ALA A 281 16.88 -0.61 -17.84
C ALA A 281 17.10 0.84 -18.23
N GLU A 282 17.52 1.10 -19.49
CA GLU A 282 17.65 2.48 -19.96
C GLU A 282 16.30 3.19 -19.92
N VAL A 283 15.22 2.58 -20.41
CA VAL A 283 13.87 3.18 -20.45
C VAL A 283 13.37 3.54 -19.05
N VAL A 284 13.57 2.63 -18.09
CA VAL A 284 13.12 2.82 -16.69
C VAL A 284 14.16 3.45 -15.78
N SER A 285 15.33 3.85 -16.28
CA SER A 285 16.44 4.36 -15.46
C SER A 285 16.01 5.42 -14.44
N HIS A 286 15.27 6.44 -14.87
CA HIS A 286 14.73 7.49 -14.00
C HIS A 286 13.74 7.04 -12.90
N LEU A 287 13.31 5.78 -12.92
CA LEU A 287 12.50 5.16 -11.87
C LEU A 287 13.35 4.43 -10.82
N LEU A 288 14.60 4.13 -11.13
CA LEU A 288 15.46 3.33 -10.28
C LEU A 288 16.00 4.17 -9.13
N LEU A 289 16.18 3.57 -7.96
CA LEU A 289 16.87 4.19 -6.83
C LEU A 289 18.24 4.78 -7.22
N SER A 290 18.93 4.16 -8.18
CA SER A 290 20.10 4.70 -8.85
C SER A 290 20.11 4.35 -10.34
N ALA A 291 20.35 5.37 -11.19
CA ALA A 291 20.48 5.20 -12.63
C ALA A 291 21.73 5.87 -13.20
N ASP A 292 22.49 5.06 -13.94
CA ASP A 292 23.61 5.35 -14.84
C ASP A 292 24.81 6.20 -14.34
N ALA A 293 25.95 5.50 -14.27
CA ALA A 293 27.30 6.04 -14.42
C ALA A 293 27.79 5.92 -15.89
N VAL A 294 27.02 6.40 -16.86
CA VAL A 294 27.43 6.37 -18.29
C VAL A 294 28.18 7.64 -18.69
N LEU A 295 27.99 8.77 -18.00
CA LEU A 295 28.79 10.00 -18.20
C LEU A 295 28.98 10.78 -16.89
N PRO A 296 30.18 11.34 -16.61
CA PRO A 296 30.51 12.01 -15.35
C PRO A 296 29.85 13.39 -15.16
N THR A 297 29.07 13.87 -16.13
CA THR A 297 28.46 15.19 -16.09
C THR A 297 27.17 15.17 -15.29
N ALA A 298 27.19 15.85 -14.13
CA ALA A 298 26.06 16.02 -13.21
C ALA A 298 24.75 16.50 -13.86
N TRP A 299 24.77 17.04 -15.09
CA TRP A 299 23.63 17.60 -15.80
C TRP A 299 22.72 16.55 -16.47
N LEU A 300 23.22 15.32 -16.67
CA LEU A 300 22.50 14.22 -17.33
C LEU A 300 21.98 13.16 -16.34
N ALA A 301 22.31 13.28 -15.05
CA ALA A 301 21.86 12.35 -14.02
C ALA A 301 20.37 12.56 -13.73
N SER A 302 19.60 11.47 -13.71
CA SER A 302 18.17 11.48 -13.34
C SER A 302 17.96 11.67 -11.82
N HIS A 303 19.00 11.45 -11.01
CA HIS A 303 18.96 11.62 -9.55
C HIS A 303 20.01 12.64 -9.09
N PRO A 304 19.77 13.34 -7.96
CA PRO A 304 20.81 14.10 -7.27
C PRO A 304 22.01 13.21 -6.93
N PRO A 305 23.23 13.78 -6.82
CA PRO A 305 24.40 13.05 -6.36
C PRO A 305 24.13 12.34 -5.03
N ILE A 306 24.54 11.08 -4.90
CA ILE A 306 24.29 10.27 -3.70
C ILE A 306 24.87 10.96 -2.44
N GLN A 307 26.04 11.60 -2.57
CA GLN A 307 26.66 12.36 -1.49
C GLN A 307 25.79 13.54 -1.02
N GLU A 308 25.09 14.22 -1.94
CA GLU A 308 24.15 15.29 -1.57
C GLU A 308 22.97 14.73 -0.77
N ARG A 309 22.42 13.58 -1.20
CA ARG A 309 21.33 12.89 -0.48
C ARG A 309 21.76 12.45 0.92
N LEU A 310 22.96 11.86 1.03
CA LEU A 310 23.54 11.44 2.32
C LEU A 310 23.75 12.62 3.27
N ARG A 311 24.27 13.76 2.77
CA ARG A 311 24.40 14.98 3.57
C ARG A 311 23.05 15.49 4.09
N ARG A 312 21.98 15.40 3.30
CA ARG A 312 20.65 15.81 3.74
C ARG A 312 20.07 14.87 4.79
N ILE A 313 20.29 13.56 4.65
CA ILE A 313 19.78 12.54 5.59
C ILE A 313 20.55 12.57 6.93
N PHE A 314 21.88 12.66 6.89
CA PHE A 314 22.73 12.56 8.09
C PHE A 314 23.28 13.89 8.61
N GLY A 315 23.15 14.98 7.85
CA GLY A 315 23.75 16.28 8.17
C GLY A 315 25.27 16.35 7.93
N ARG A 316 25.88 15.30 7.39
CA ARG A 316 27.34 15.19 7.16
C ARG A 316 27.68 14.27 6.01
N ASP A 317 28.92 14.34 5.53
CA ASP A 317 29.45 13.38 4.57
C ASP A 317 29.55 11.97 5.18
N MET A 318 29.17 10.97 4.39
CA MET A 318 29.18 9.58 4.79
C MET A 318 29.90 8.73 3.74
N PRO A 319 30.88 7.89 4.11
CA PRO A 319 31.60 7.05 3.18
C PRO A 319 30.73 5.87 2.71
N PRO A 320 31.03 5.25 1.55
CA PRO A 320 30.37 4.02 1.10
C PRO A 320 30.43 2.90 2.16
N LEU A 321 29.48 1.98 2.10
CA LEU A 321 29.47 0.76 2.91
C LEU A 321 29.72 -0.47 2.03
N PRO A 322 30.32 -1.55 2.58
CA PRO A 322 30.32 -2.83 1.91
C PRO A 322 28.89 -3.34 1.75
N ASP A 323 28.63 -3.96 0.60
CA ASP A 323 27.33 -4.47 0.17
C ASP A 323 27.31 -6.00 0.15
N ASP A 324 28.02 -6.63 1.09
CA ASP A 324 28.13 -8.09 1.19
C ASP A 324 26.73 -8.74 1.27
N PRO A 325 26.53 -9.92 0.63
CA PRO A 325 25.30 -10.67 0.78
C PRO A 325 25.00 -10.95 2.25
N LEU A 326 23.74 -10.82 2.63
CA LEU A 326 23.28 -11.19 3.96
C LEU A 326 23.51 -12.69 4.19
N PRO A 327 23.81 -13.10 5.44
CA PRO A 327 23.85 -14.51 5.79
C PRO A 327 22.53 -15.16 5.40
N GLN A 328 22.58 -16.16 4.52
CA GLN A 328 21.41 -16.98 4.26
C GLN A 328 21.14 -17.80 5.53
N PRO A 329 19.89 -17.87 6.02
CA PRO A 329 19.55 -18.84 7.05
C PRO A 329 19.86 -20.21 6.46
N GLU A 330 20.84 -20.93 7.02
CA GLU A 330 21.21 -22.25 6.53
C GLU A 330 19.97 -23.14 6.50
N ALA A 331 19.53 -23.51 5.31
CA ALA A 331 18.57 -24.59 5.11
C ALA A 331 19.28 -25.90 5.42
N GLY A 332 19.53 -26.18 6.71
CA GLY A 332 20.25 -27.37 7.14
C GLY A 332 21.23 -27.21 8.31
N GLY A 333 21.08 -26.20 9.17
CA GLY A 333 21.69 -26.31 10.51
C GLY A 333 21.19 -27.59 11.18
N PRO A 334 22.02 -28.34 11.95
CA PRO A 334 21.59 -29.58 12.58
C PRO A 334 20.29 -29.29 13.32
N ALA A 335 19.25 -30.06 13.01
CA ALA A 335 18.03 -30.04 13.80
C ALA A 335 18.49 -30.15 15.25
N LEU A 336 18.28 -29.07 16.03
CA LEU A 336 18.45 -29.17 17.47
C LEU A 336 17.63 -30.41 17.86
N PRO A 337 18.23 -31.39 18.55
CA PRO A 337 17.49 -32.59 18.92
C PRO A 337 16.19 -32.12 19.57
N ALA A 338 15.07 -32.72 19.16
CA ALA A 338 13.79 -32.43 19.78
C ALA A 338 14.00 -32.52 21.29
N PHE A 339 13.82 -31.40 21.98
CA PHE A 339 13.82 -31.43 23.43
C PHE A 339 12.62 -32.27 23.82
N GLU A 340 12.85 -33.54 24.16
CA GLU A 340 11.89 -34.32 24.91
C GLU A 340 11.68 -33.57 26.22
N PHE A 341 10.56 -32.85 26.31
CA PHE A 341 10.04 -32.40 27.58
C PHE A 341 9.64 -33.65 28.37
N SER A 342 10.62 -34.31 28.98
CA SER A 342 10.38 -35.23 30.07
C SER A 342 9.85 -34.38 31.22
N ALA A 343 8.59 -34.62 31.58
CA ALA A 343 7.94 -33.92 32.68
C ALA A 343 8.78 -34.10 33.95
N MET A 344 9.51 -33.06 34.33
CA MET A 344 10.19 -33.00 35.62
C MET A 344 9.13 -32.74 36.70
N PRO A 345 9.18 -33.45 37.84
CA PRO A 345 8.27 -33.21 38.94
C PRO A 345 8.59 -31.84 39.56
N ALA A 346 7.53 -31.15 39.97
CA ALA A 346 7.58 -29.82 40.57
C ALA A 346 8.63 -29.75 41.69
N LEU A 347 9.70 -28.96 41.47
CA LEU A 347 10.66 -28.60 42.50
C LEU A 347 10.41 -27.16 42.93
N ALA A 348 10.30 -27.03 44.25
CA ALA A 348 9.84 -25.87 44.98
C ALA A 348 10.73 -24.64 44.79
N GLN A 349 10.06 -23.49 44.86
CA GLN A 349 10.48 -22.20 45.42
C GLN A 349 12.00 -21.92 45.45
N VAL A 350 12.44 -21.01 44.59
CA VAL A 350 13.55 -20.12 44.90
C VAL A 350 13.04 -18.68 44.83
N THR A 351 12.98 -18.07 46.00
CA THR A 351 12.65 -16.67 46.24
C THR A 351 13.80 -15.77 45.80
N ALA A 352 13.64 -15.06 44.67
CA ALA A 352 14.50 -13.94 44.33
C ALA A 352 13.90 -12.66 44.90
N THR A 353 14.42 -12.25 46.05
CA THR A 353 14.17 -10.96 46.69
C THR A 353 14.95 -9.86 45.97
N GLY A 354 14.22 -8.86 45.47
CA GLY A 354 14.61 -7.45 45.46
C GLY A 354 15.77 -6.99 44.57
N LEU A 355 15.44 -6.27 43.49
CA LEU A 355 15.87 -4.87 43.31
C LEU A 355 14.97 -4.19 42.25
N ALA A 356 14.38 -3.09 42.68
CA ALA A 356 13.28 -2.38 42.05
C ALA A 356 13.72 -1.40 40.94
N GLY A 357 12.83 -1.17 39.97
CA GLY A 357 12.73 0.14 39.32
C GLY A 357 12.33 0.19 37.84
N SER A 358 11.03 0.08 37.56
CA SER A 358 10.22 0.93 36.65
C SER A 358 9.23 0.09 35.81
N GLY A 359 7.96 0.15 36.21
CA GLY A 359 6.92 -0.79 35.82
C GLY A 359 6.37 -0.55 34.41
N GLN A 360 6.54 -1.56 33.56
CA GLN A 360 5.47 -1.99 32.66
C GLN A 360 4.69 -3.05 33.41
N ALA A 361 3.43 -2.77 33.73
CA ALA A 361 2.53 -3.79 34.25
C ALA A 361 2.27 -4.79 33.12
N ALA A 362 3.01 -5.89 33.12
CA ALA A 362 2.68 -7.07 32.35
C ALA A 362 1.34 -7.60 32.86
N ALA A 363 0.32 -7.52 32.01
CA ALA A 363 -0.94 -8.20 32.25
C ALA A 363 -0.67 -9.72 32.35
N PRO A 364 -1.33 -10.45 33.26
CA PRO A 364 -1.13 -11.89 33.39
C PRO A 364 -1.49 -12.59 32.08
N GLU A 365 -0.64 -13.50 31.61
CA GLU A 365 -0.92 -14.38 30.48
C GLU A 365 -2.20 -15.18 30.77
N ALA A 366 -3.30 -14.80 30.12
CA ALA A 366 -4.56 -15.51 30.24
C ALA A 366 -4.44 -16.85 29.51
N ALA A 367 -4.28 -17.94 30.26
CA ALA A 367 -4.37 -19.29 29.71
C ALA A 367 -5.74 -19.50 29.04
N ALA A 368 -5.76 -20.14 27.87
CA ALA A 368 -6.99 -20.49 27.17
C ALA A 368 -7.82 -21.47 28.03
N SER A 369 -9.09 -21.13 28.29
CA SER A 369 -10.02 -22.03 28.98
C SER A 369 -10.33 -23.24 28.07
N PRO A 370 -10.60 -24.44 28.61
CA PRO A 370 -11.07 -25.59 27.83
C PRO A 370 -12.29 -25.27 26.94
N LEU A 371 -13.09 -24.29 27.36
CA LEU A 371 -14.27 -23.81 26.63
C LEU A 371 -13.93 -22.93 25.41
N GLU A 372 -12.72 -22.38 25.33
CA GLU A 372 -12.26 -21.58 24.20
C GLU A 372 -11.47 -22.42 23.18
N ALA A 373 -11.11 -23.66 23.52
CA ALA A 373 -10.29 -24.54 22.69
C ALA A 373 -10.84 -24.71 21.25
N PRO A 374 -12.16 -24.91 21.01
CA PRO A 374 -12.67 -25.02 19.65
C PRO A 374 -12.50 -23.75 18.81
N LEU A 375 -12.50 -22.57 19.43
CA LEU A 375 -12.26 -21.29 18.76
C LEU A 375 -10.77 -21.09 18.45
N PHE A 376 -9.88 -21.65 19.27
CA PHE A 376 -8.44 -21.69 18.99
C PHE A 376 -8.10 -22.68 17.87
N GLU A 377 -8.66 -23.88 17.89
CA GLU A 377 -8.50 -24.85 16.79
C GLU A 377 -8.94 -24.26 15.45
N LEU A 378 -10.05 -23.51 15.46
CA LEU A 378 -10.57 -22.82 14.28
C LEU A 378 -9.56 -21.83 13.70
N SER A 379 -8.74 -21.18 14.54
CA SER A 379 -7.73 -20.22 14.08
C SER A 379 -6.58 -20.83 13.26
N ALA A 380 -6.43 -22.15 13.31
CA ALA A 380 -5.49 -22.90 12.47
C ALA A 380 -6.10 -23.38 11.13
N THR A 381 -7.38 -23.09 10.87
CA THR A 381 -8.10 -23.56 9.68
C THR A 381 -8.70 -22.40 8.90
N THR A 382 -8.90 -22.60 7.58
CA THR A 382 -9.60 -21.64 6.71
C THR A 382 -10.84 -22.24 6.06
N MET A 383 -11.43 -23.26 6.70
CA MET A 383 -12.61 -23.94 6.17
C MET A 383 -13.84 -23.01 6.27
N PRO A 384 -14.59 -22.75 5.18
CA PRO A 384 -15.71 -21.80 5.20
C PRO A 384 -16.80 -22.13 6.22
N GLY A 385 -17.20 -23.40 6.34
CA GLY A 385 -18.29 -23.85 7.22
C GLY A 385 -18.05 -23.53 8.70
N PRO A 386 -16.95 -24.00 9.30
CA PRO A 386 -16.61 -23.70 10.69
C PRO A 386 -16.47 -22.20 10.99
N VAL A 387 -15.86 -21.44 10.09
CA VAL A 387 -15.71 -19.98 10.24
C VAL A 387 -17.07 -19.28 10.17
N HIS A 388 -17.94 -19.66 9.24
CA HIS A 388 -19.32 -19.16 9.17
C HIS A 388 -20.08 -19.43 10.45
N ALA A 389 -20.05 -20.67 10.94
CA ALA A 389 -20.77 -21.08 12.14
C ALA A 389 -20.34 -20.26 13.36
N ALA A 390 -19.03 -20.06 13.55
CA ALA A 390 -18.49 -19.32 14.67
C ALA A 390 -18.81 -17.82 14.62
N VAL A 391 -18.67 -17.17 13.44
CA VAL A 391 -19.03 -15.75 13.29
C VAL A 391 -20.51 -15.51 13.55
N LEU A 392 -21.39 -16.35 12.98
CA LEU A 392 -22.83 -16.22 13.23
C LEU A 392 -23.18 -16.50 14.69
N ALA A 393 -22.47 -17.42 15.37
CA ALA A 393 -22.70 -17.71 16.79
C ALA A 393 -22.40 -16.50 17.68
N CYS A 394 -21.42 -15.65 17.31
CA CYS A 394 -21.11 -14.42 18.05
C CYS A 394 -22.25 -13.40 18.00
N LEU A 395 -23.02 -13.40 16.91
CA LEU A 395 -24.18 -12.53 16.72
C LEU A 395 -25.45 -13.04 17.43
N VAL A 396 -25.43 -14.24 18.01
CA VAL A 396 -26.58 -14.81 18.73
C VAL A 396 -26.49 -14.44 20.22
N PRO A 397 -27.44 -13.65 20.75
CA PRO A 397 -27.56 -13.40 22.18
C PRO A 397 -27.83 -14.69 22.96
N PRO A 398 -27.28 -14.85 24.17
CA PRO A 398 -27.29 -16.11 24.92
C PRO A 398 -28.67 -16.60 25.40
N GLN A 399 -29.73 -15.84 25.16
CA GLN A 399 -31.08 -16.12 25.65
C GLN A 399 -32.17 -15.99 24.58
N SER A 400 -31.80 -15.83 23.30
CA SER A 400 -32.77 -15.59 22.23
C SER A 400 -33.08 -16.85 21.44
N ALA A 401 -34.29 -17.37 21.62
CA ALA A 401 -34.77 -18.54 20.90
C ALA A 401 -34.92 -18.29 19.39
N ALA A 402 -35.33 -17.08 18.99
CA ALA A 402 -35.53 -16.70 17.60
C ALA A 402 -34.20 -16.64 16.83
N GLU A 403 -33.20 -15.97 17.40
CA GLU A 403 -31.87 -15.81 16.78
C GLU A 403 -31.10 -17.13 16.78
N MET A 404 -31.28 -17.96 17.81
CA MET A 404 -30.76 -19.33 17.84
C MET A 404 -31.38 -20.19 16.72
N GLN A 405 -32.68 -20.05 16.45
CA GLN A 405 -33.34 -20.75 15.36
C GLN A 405 -32.88 -20.24 14.00
N ALA A 406 -32.63 -18.93 13.84
CA ALA A 406 -32.08 -18.36 12.64
C ALA A 406 -30.64 -18.84 12.36
N TRP A 407 -29.80 -18.95 13.41
CA TRP A 407 -28.47 -19.54 13.30
C TRP A 407 -28.51 -20.97 12.77
N ARG A 408 -29.40 -21.81 13.33
CA ARG A 408 -29.60 -23.20 12.88
C ARG A 408 -30.00 -23.30 11.40
N ARG A 409 -30.78 -22.35 10.89
CA ARG A 409 -31.15 -22.31 9.47
C ARG A 409 -30.01 -21.83 8.57
N ALA A 410 -29.14 -20.96 9.07
CA ALA A 410 -28.06 -20.35 8.30
C ALA A 410 -26.80 -21.23 8.24
N VAL A 411 -26.61 -22.17 9.16
CA VAL A 411 -25.43 -23.03 9.26
C VAL A 411 -25.75 -24.46 8.78
N PRO A 412 -25.15 -24.93 7.66
CA PRO A 412 -25.27 -26.32 7.24
C PRO A 412 -24.47 -27.26 8.17
N ASP A 413 -24.91 -28.52 8.27
CA ASP A 413 -24.29 -29.55 9.13
C ASP A 413 -24.16 -29.09 10.60
N GLN A 414 -25.32 -28.87 11.25
CA GLN A 414 -25.40 -28.32 12.60
C GLN A 414 -24.64 -29.16 13.63
N ALA A 415 -24.69 -30.49 13.52
CA ALA A 415 -24.06 -31.41 14.46
C ALA A 415 -22.53 -31.24 14.49
N ALA A 416 -21.91 -30.95 13.34
CA ALA A 416 -20.47 -30.72 13.26
C ALA A 416 -20.03 -29.42 13.97
N HIS A 417 -20.92 -28.42 14.06
CA HIS A 417 -20.59 -27.07 14.51
C HIS A 417 -21.18 -26.69 15.87
N GLU A 418 -21.94 -27.58 16.52
CA GLU A 418 -22.58 -27.32 17.81
C GLU A 418 -21.56 -27.05 18.93
N ARG A 419 -20.37 -27.66 18.85
CA ARG A 419 -19.24 -27.37 19.75
C ARG A 419 -18.76 -25.92 19.65
N LEU A 420 -18.74 -25.33 18.45
CA LEU A 420 -18.36 -23.92 18.25
C LEU A 420 -19.44 -22.99 18.81
N LEU A 421 -20.70 -23.30 18.57
CA LEU A 421 -21.82 -22.55 19.14
C LEU A 421 -21.75 -22.55 20.68
N GLN A 422 -21.57 -23.71 21.30
CA GLN A 422 -21.46 -23.83 22.76
C GLN A 422 -20.26 -23.05 23.30
N SER A 423 -19.12 -23.13 22.62
CA SER A 423 -17.91 -22.38 22.97
C SER A 423 -18.18 -20.87 22.98
N VAL A 424 -18.74 -20.32 21.90
CA VAL A 424 -19.08 -18.90 21.80
C VAL A 424 -20.13 -18.50 22.85
N GLN A 425 -21.15 -19.33 23.07
CA GLN A 425 -22.20 -19.01 24.03
C GLN A 425 -21.69 -18.98 25.47
N SER A 426 -20.67 -19.80 25.79
CA SER A 426 -20.02 -19.83 27.10
C SER A 426 -19.02 -18.69 27.35
N LEU A 427 -18.67 -17.90 26.32
CA LEU A 427 -17.72 -16.80 26.46
C LEU A 427 -18.25 -15.72 27.43
N PRO A 428 -17.41 -15.20 28.33
CA PRO A 428 -17.72 -13.99 29.10
C PRO A 428 -18.11 -12.84 28.17
N PRO A 429 -19.05 -11.96 28.55
CA PRO A 429 -19.47 -10.83 27.72
C PRO A 429 -18.29 -9.96 27.23
N ARG A 430 -17.28 -9.75 28.09
CA ARG A 430 -16.06 -8.98 27.81
C ARG A 430 -15.13 -9.61 26.76
N ARG A 431 -15.31 -10.90 26.44
CA ARG A 431 -14.52 -11.66 25.46
C ARG A 431 -15.23 -11.87 24.13
N ARG A 432 -16.56 -11.67 24.07
CA ARG A 432 -17.36 -11.93 22.85
C ARG A 432 -16.93 -11.06 21.68
N LEU A 433 -16.91 -9.73 21.85
CA LEU A 433 -16.55 -8.82 20.76
C LEU A 433 -15.07 -8.97 20.30
N PRO A 434 -14.07 -9.12 21.20
CA PRO A 434 -12.71 -9.47 20.80
C PRO A 434 -12.61 -10.75 19.95
N TRP A 435 -13.35 -11.81 20.32
CA TRP A 435 -13.41 -13.03 19.53
C TRP A 435 -14.09 -12.81 18.18
N PHE A 436 -15.21 -12.08 18.16
CA PHE A 436 -15.89 -11.70 16.92
C PHE A 436 -14.94 -11.00 15.95
N GLU A 437 -14.16 -10.02 16.40
CA GLU A 437 -13.14 -9.35 15.57
C GLU A 437 -12.07 -10.30 15.04
N ARG A 438 -11.61 -11.25 15.87
CA ARG A 438 -10.62 -12.25 15.45
C ARG A 438 -11.20 -13.19 14.39
N LEU A 439 -12.45 -13.63 14.57
CA LEU A 439 -13.15 -14.49 13.62
C LEU A 439 -13.48 -13.76 12.31
N LEU A 440 -13.83 -12.47 12.35
CA LEU A 440 -14.04 -11.66 11.15
C LEU A 440 -12.77 -11.54 10.30
N ARG A 441 -11.59 -11.47 10.92
CA ARG A 441 -10.31 -11.49 10.18
C ARG A 441 -10.09 -12.83 9.44
N LEU A 442 -10.48 -13.95 10.04
CA LEU A 442 -10.46 -15.25 9.37
C LEU A 442 -11.49 -15.30 8.23
N ALA A 443 -12.70 -14.80 8.48
CA ALA A 443 -13.77 -14.75 7.49
C ALA A 443 -13.44 -13.85 6.28
N ALA A 444 -12.64 -12.80 6.48
CA ALA A 444 -12.17 -11.93 5.40
C ALA A 444 -11.29 -12.66 4.37
N ALA A 445 -10.64 -13.76 4.76
CA ALA A 445 -9.84 -14.60 3.86
C ALA A 445 -10.68 -15.61 3.05
N LEU A 446 -11.98 -15.76 3.34
CA LEU A 446 -12.85 -16.69 2.62
C LEU A 446 -13.16 -16.21 1.19
N PRO A 447 -13.52 -17.11 0.27
CA PRO A 447 -14.00 -16.76 -1.07
C PRO A 447 -15.19 -15.80 -1.06
N ALA A 448 -15.34 -15.01 -2.13
CA ALA A 448 -16.45 -14.04 -2.27
C ALA A 448 -17.86 -14.61 -2.06
N PRO A 449 -18.25 -15.80 -2.60
CA PRO A 449 -19.57 -16.36 -2.36
C PRO A 449 -19.81 -16.70 -0.88
N ASP A 450 -18.78 -17.18 -0.18
CA ASP A 450 -18.86 -17.50 1.24
C ASP A 450 -19.04 -16.22 2.07
N ARG A 451 -18.25 -15.18 1.80
CA ARG A 451 -18.42 -13.87 2.46
C ARG A 451 -19.83 -13.29 2.24
N ALA A 452 -20.39 -13.43 1.04
CA ALA A 452 -21.75 -12.98 0.75
C ALA A 452 -22.81 -13.79 1.51
N ALA A 453 -22.66 -15.12 1.57
CA ALA A 453 -23.51 -16.01 2.36
C ALA A 453 -23.46 -15.66 3.85
N LEU A 454 -22.27 -15.34 4.38
CA LEU A 454 -22.08 -14.92 5.76
C LEU A 454 -22.80 -13.61 6.08
N VAL A 455 -22.72 -12.60 5.19
CA VAL A 455 -23.49 -11.35 5.34
C VAL A 455 -25.00 -11.61 5.34
N GLY A 456 -25.47 -12.49 4.44
CA GLY A 456 -26.87 -12.89 4.38
C GLY A 456 -27.33 -13.57 5.67
N GLY A 457 -26.55 -14.53 6.17
CA GLY A 457 -26.80 -15.23 7.43
C GLY A 457 -26.79 -14.28 8.63
N ALA A 458 -25.83 -13.36 8.71
CA ALA A 458 -25.73 -12.39 9.79
C ALA A 458 -26.95 -11.47 9.84
N ARG A 459 -27.44 -11.05 8.67
CA ARG A 459 -28.67 -10.26 8.57
C ARG A 459 -29.91 -11.06 9.01
N ALA A 460 -29.99 -12.33 8.63
CA ALA A 460 -31.09 -13.20 9.03
C ALA A 460 -31.10 -13.47 10.54
N VAL A 461 -29.93 -13.64 11.16
CA VAL A 461 -29.78 -13.77 12.61
C VAL A 461 -30.19 -12.48 13.31
N ALA A 462 -29.59 -11.35 12.95
CA ALA A 462 -29.85 -10.06 13.62
C ALA A 462 -31.30 -9.54 13.46
N GLN A 463 -32.08 -10.05 12.50
CA GLN A 463 -33.47 -9.65 12.27
C GLN A 463 -34.48 -10.68 12.80
N ALA A 464 -34.03 -11.78 13.41
CA ALA A 464 -34.89 -12.92 13.72
C ALA A 464 -35.97 -12.62 14.77
N ASP A 465 -35.70 -11.72 15.71
CA ASP A 465 -36.63 -11.31 16.77
C ASP A 465 -37.45 -10.05 16.40
N GLY A 466 -37.21 -9.49 15.21
CA GLY A 466 -37.85 -8.25 14.73
C GLY A 466 -37.36 -6.97 15.41
N ARG A 467 -36.29 -7.01 16.23
CA ARG A 467 -35.75 -5.86 16.97
C ARG A 467 -34.23 -5.82 16.85
N VAL A 468 -33.68 -4.77 16.22
CA VAL A 468 -32.22 -4.60 16.11
C VAL A 468 -31.74 -3.56 17.11
N SER A 469 -30.87 -3.94 18.05
CA SER A 469 -30.20 -3.01 18.95
C SER A 469 -29.09 -2.23 18.25
N LEU A 470 -28.64 -1.12 18.86
CA LEU A 470 -27.53 -0.32 18.32
C LEU A 470 -26.24 -1.15 18.18
N ALA A 471 -25.95 -2.02 19.15
CA ALA A 471 -24.75 -2.86 19.15
C ALA A 471 -24.79 -3.86 17.99
N GLU A 472 -25.89 -4.61 17.83
CA GLU A 472 -26.09 -5.56 16.72
C GLU A 472 -26.03 -4.87 15.36
N TYR A 473 -26.61 -3.66 15.26
CA TYR A 473 -26.53 -2.86 14.03
C TYR A 473 -25.09 -2.48 13.69
N LEU A 474 -24.32 -2.00 14.67
CA LEU A 474 -22.92 -1.61 14.49
C LEU A 474 -22.03 -2.84 14.20
N GLU A 475 -22.25 -3.98 14.85
CA GLU A 475 -21.57 -5.24 14.55
C GLU A 475 -21.83 -5.70 13.12
N GLY A 476 -23.07 -5.59 12.64
CA GLY A 476 -23.43 -5.86 11.25
C GLY A 476 -22.70 -4.96 10.27
N LEU A 477 -22.56 -3.67 10.57
CA LEU A 477 -21.77 -2.74 9.76
C LEU A 477 -20.27 -3.07 9.76
N VAL A 478 -19.70 -3.41 10.94
CA VAL A 478 -18.30 -3.85 11.06
C VAL A 478 -18.06 -5.12 10.23
N LEU A 479 -18.98 -6.09 10.30
CA LEU A 479 -18.93 -7.32 9.50
C LEU A 479 -18.94 -7.00 8.00
N GLN A 480 -19.89 -6.20 7.53
CA GLN A 480 -19.97 -5.83 6.11
C GLN A 480 -18.72 -5.11 5.61
N ARG A 481 -18.16 -4.23 6.45
CA ARG A 481 -16.93 -3.49 6.16
C ARG A 481 -15.72 -4.43 6.08
N GLN A 482 -15.52 -5.29 7.06
CA GLN A 482 -14.37 -6.21 7.08
C GLN A 482 -14.42 -7.26 5.97
N LEU A 483 -15.61 -7.71 5.57
CA LEU A 483 -15.79 -8.67 4.47
C LEU A 483 -15.75 -8.02 3.07
N GLY A 484 -15.54 -6.70 2.98
CA GLY A 484 -15.42 -5.96 1.73
C GLY A 484 -16.75 -5.82 0.96
N MET A 485 -17.88 -5.93 1.64
CA MET A 485 -19.23 -5.90 1.03
C MET A 485 -19.88 -4.51 1.08
N HIS A 486 -19.30 -3.56 1.81
CA HIS A 486 -19.70 -2.16 1.77
C HIS A 486 -18.93 -1.43 0.67
N GLY A 487 -19.62 -1.13 -0.44
CA GLY A 487 -19.02 -0.58 -1.65
C GLY A 487 -18.42 0.82 -1.47
N GLU A 488 -17.23 0.99 -2.06
CA GLU A 488 -16.56 2.12 -2.75
C GLU A 488 -17.15 3.55 -2.78
N ARG A 489 -18.24 3.90 -2.11
CA ARG A 489 -18.96 5.18 -2.30
C ARG A 489 -18.34 6.39 -1.62
N LEU A 490 -17.40 6.24 -0.69
CA LEU A 490 -16.83 7.38 0.06
C LEU A 490 -15.41 7.80 -0.41
N SER A 491 -14.86 7.15 -1.44
CA SER A 491 -13.53 7.48 -2.00
C SER A 491 -13.48 8.77 -2.81
N ALA A 492 -14.59 9.50 -2.95
CA ALA A 492 -14.67 10.73 -3.76
C ALA A 492 -14.27 12.00 -2.98
N GLU A 493 -14.41 12.03 -1.65
CA GLU A 493 -14.07 13.23 -0.87
C GLU A 493 -12.63 13.20 -0.36
N ARG A 494 -11.75 13.88 -1.10
CA ARG A 494 -10.32 14.06 -0.75
C ARG A 494 -10.08 14.93 0.49
N ARG A 495 -11.12 15.44 1.14
CA ARG A 495 -11.05 16.36 2.28
C ARG A 495 -11.69 15.72 3.49
N GLY A 496 -10.89 15.41 4.52
CA GLY A 496 -11.43 15.05 5.83
C GLY A 496 -12.20 16.24 6.42
N LEU A 497 -13.41 15.97 6.92
CA LEU A 497 -14.29 16.96 7.52
C LEU A 497 -13.91 17.22 8.99
N ALA A 498 -14.06 18.47 9.44
CA ALA A 498 -13.86 18.84 10.84
C ALA A 498 -15.06 18.40 11.71
N LEU A 499 -14.85 18.22 13.03
CA LEU A 499 -15.95 17.91 13.97
C LEU A 499 -17.10 18.92 13.91
N ALA A 500 -16.79 20.22 13.70
CA ALA A 500 -17.79 21.27 13.56
C ALA A 500 -18.69 21.08 12.33
N GLU A 501 -18.13 20.59 11.21
CA GLU A 501 -18.88 20.31 9.98
C GLU A 501 -19.79 19.08 10.12
N LEU A 502 -19.47 18.19 11.07
CA LEU A 502 -20.19 16.96 11.38
C LEU A 502 -20.92 17.01 12.73
N ALA A 503 -21.18 18.21 13.25
CA ALA A 503 -21.80 18.41 14.56
C ALA A 503 -23.15 17.67 14.70
N HIS A 504 -24.00 17.74 13.67
CA HIS A 504 -25.30 17.06 13.70
C HIS A 504 -25.19 15.52 13.64
N PRO A 505 -24.45 14.90 12.69
CA PRO A 505 -24.16 13.47 12.71
C PRO A 505 -23.57 12.96 14.05
N VAL A 506 -22.60 13.70 14.60
CA VAL A 506 -21.99 13.38 15.89
C VAL A 506 -23.01 13.41 17.03
N ALA A 507 -23.91 14.40 17.04
CA ALA A 507 -24.95 14.51 18.04
C ALA A 507 -25.98 13.36 17.94
N LEU A 508 -26.37 12.94 16.74
CA LEU A 508 -27.28 11.80 16.54
C LEU A 508 -26.66 10.48 17.04
N VAL A 509 -25.40 10.20 16.69
CA VAL A 509 -24.72 8.99 17.18
C VAL A 509 -24.51 9.03 18.68
N SER A 510 -24.17 10.20 19.24
CA SER A 510 -24.08 10.36 20.69
C SER A 510 -25.44 10.09 21.37
N ARG A 511 -26.54 10.62 20.83
CA ARG A 511 -27.90 10.36 21.33
C ARG A 511 -28.24 8.86 21.31
N ALA A 512 -27.90 8.17 20.22
CA ALA A 512 -28.11 6.73 20.09
C ALA A 512 -27.29 5.92 21.11
N LEU A 513 -26.00 6.23 21.30
CA LEU A 513 -25.14 5.59 22.29
C LEU A 513 -25.70 5.72 23.71
N ALA A 514 -26.16 6.93 24.06
CA ALA A 514 -26.69 7.25 25.38
C ALA A 514 -28.02 6.53 25.70
N ALA A 515 -28.70 5.95 24.71
CA ALA A 515 -29.95 5.22 24.89
C ALA A 515 -29.80 3.96 25.75
N SER A 516 -28.59 3.42 25.82
CA SER A 516 -28.24 2.26 26.65
C SER A 516 -27.95 2.60 28.12
N LEU A 517 -27.79 3.89 28.44
CA LEU A 517 -27.49 4.38 29.79
C LEU A 517 -28.77 4.70 30.58
N SER A 518 -28.66 4.69 31.92
CA SER A 518 -29.72 5.16 32.83
C SER A 518 -30.10 6.63 32.56
N VAL A 519 -31.26 7.07 33.05
CA VAL A 519 -31.77 8.42 32.76
C VAL A 519 -30.83 9.50 33.30
N GLU A 520 -30.30 9.34 34.52
CA GLU A 520 -29.36 10.29 35.13
C GLU A 520 -28.02 10.30 34.40
N GLU A 521 -27.47 9.13 34.08
CA GLU A 521 -26.18 8.99 33.38
C GLU A 521 -26.26 9.53 31.95
N ARG A 522 -27.32 9.20 31.22
CA ARG A 522 -27.59 9.69 29.86
C ARG A 522 -27.58 11.20 29.81
N ALA A 523 -28.31 11.85 30.70
CA ALA A 523 -28.42 13.31 30.72
C ALA A 523 -27.07 13.96 31.07
N ARG A 524 -26.33 13.38 32.03
CA ARG A 524 -25.00 13.86 32.43
C ARG A 524 -23.96 13.69 31.33
N TRP A 525 -23.90 12.51 30.70
CA TRP A 525 -22.96 12.19 29.64
C TRP A 525 -23.21 13.01 28.38
N LEU A 526 -24.45 13.13 27.93
CA LEU A 526 -24.77 13.94 26.74
C LEU A 526 -24.41 15.42 26.95
N ARG A 527 -24.66 15.99 28.14
CA ARG A 527 -24.22 17.35 28.47
C ARG A 527 -22.70 17.50 28.38
N ALA A 528 -21.95 16.53 28.91
CA ALA A 528 -20.49 16.55 28.86
C ALA A 528 -19.95 16.44 27.42
N VAL A 529 -20.48 15.51 26.62
CA VAL A 529 -20.09 15.32 25.21
C VAL A 529 -20.42 16.57 24.38
N HIS A 530 -21.62 17.13 24.54
CA HIS A 530 -22.04 18.31 23.78
C HIS A 530 -21.22 19.55 24.18
N ALA A 531 -20.92 19.73 25.47
CA ALA A 531 -20.05 20.81 25.92
C ALA A 531 -18.60 20.65 25.42
N GLY A 532 -18.03 19.44 25.52
CA GLY A 532 -16.67 19.13 25.10
C GLY A 532 -16.44 19.27 23.59
N LEU A 533 -17.48 18.99 22.78
CA LEU A 533 -17.44 19.07 21.33
C LEU A 533 -18.07 20.36 20.77
N ARG A 534 -18.54 21.27 21.63
CA ARG A 534 -19.27 22.51 21.26
C ARG A 534 -20.46 22.26 20.33
N LEU A 535 -21.22 21.20 20.61
CA LEU A 535 -22.43 20.83 19.86
C LEU A 535 -23.66 21.61 20.37
N PRO A 536 -24.72 21.75 19.56
CA PRO A 536 -26.01 22.30 20.01
C PRO A 536 -26.54 21.57 21.23
N PRO A 537 -27.37 22.19 22.11
CA PRO A 537 -27.82 21.58 23.35
C PRO A 537 -28.50 20.20 23.16
N ALA A 538 -28.13 19.22 23.99
CA ALA A 538 -28.64 17.85 23.89
C ALA A 538 -30.15 17.69 24.16
N GLY A 539 -30.83 18.72 24.66
CA GLY A 539 -32.25 18.68 25.00
C GLY A 539 -33.18 18.59 23.79
N GLU A 540 -32.72 18.99 22.60
CA GLU A 540 -33.61 19.27 21.46
C GLU A 540 -33.70 18.16 20.40
N LEU A 541 -32.85 17.12 20.46
CA LEU A 541 -32.79 16.10 19.39
C LEU A 541 -33.67 14.87 19.70
N PRO A 542 -34.60 14.48 18.82
CA PRO A 542 -35.34 13.22 18.97
C PRO A 542 -34.40 12.00 18.85
N MET A 543 -34.89 10.81 19.23
CA MET A 543 -34.16 9.56 18.97
C MET A 543 -34.04 9.35 17.45
N PRO A 544 -32.84 9.10 16.91
CA PRO A 544 -32.67 8.91 15.48
C PRO A 544 -33.39 7.63 15.00
N SER A 545 -34.03 7.72 13.84
CA SER A 545 -34.47 6.55 13.09
C SER A 545 -33.27 5.73 12.59
N ALA A 546 -33.48 4.47 12.22
CA ALA A 546 -32.43 3.61 11.67
C ALA A 546 -31.77 4.23 10.41
N GLY A 547 -32.56 4.89 9.56
CA GLY A 547 -32.05 5.57 8.35
C GLY A 547 -31.20 6.80 8.65
N GLU A 548 -31.62 7.62 9.63
CA GLU A 548 -30.84 8.79 10.07
C GLU A 548 -29.52 8.38 10.73
N LEU A 549 -29.55 7.30 11.53
CA LEU A 549 -28.36 6.74 12.15
C LEU A 549 -27.38 6.19 11.09
N ALA A 550 -27.88 5.46 10.10
CA ALA A 550 -27.07 4.96 8.99
C ALA A 550 -26.36 6.11 8.25
N ALA A 551 -27.13 7.14 7.87
CA ALA A 551 -26.59 8.32 7.20
C ALA A 551 -25.58 9.08 8.07
N ALA A 552 -25.81 9.18 9.38
CA ALA A 552 -24.88 9.81 10.30
C ALA A 552 -23.55 9.02 10.39
N LEU A 553 -23.61 7.69 10.44
CA LEU A 553 -22.43 6.82 10.46
C LEU A 553 -21.62 6.90 9.17
N ASP A 554 -22.27 6.92 8.01
CA ASP A 554 -21.60 7.11 6.71
C ASP A 554 -20.82 8.42 6.67
N ARG A 555 -21.38 9.50 7.24
CA ARG A 555 -20.68 10.79 7.32
C ARG A 555 -19.57 10.80 8.36
N LEU A 556 -19.68 10.05 9.46
CA LEU A 556 -18.63 9.95 10.48
C LEU A 556 -17.34 9.33 9.95
N VAL A 557 -17.41 8.45 8.95
CA VAL A 557 -16.21 7.88 8.28
C VAL A 557 -15.37 8.99 7.60
N LEU A 558 -16.01 10.09 7.19
CA LEU A 558 -15.37 11.23 6.55
C LEU A 558 -14.65 12.17 7.53
N LEU A 559 -14.71 11.92 8.85
CA LEU A 559 -13.95 12.70 9.82
C LEU A 559 -12.46 12.72 9.45
N GLY A 560 -11.85 13.90 9.55
CA GLY A 560 -10.41 14.08 9.42
C GLY A 560 -9.63 13.20 10.42
N ARG A 561 -8.45 12.71 10.01
CA ARG A 561 -7.65 11.75 10.80
C ARG A 561 -7.38 12.20 12.24
N MET A 562 -7.25 13.50 12.49
CA MET A 562 -6.99 14.06 13.83
C MET A 562 -8.25 14.31 14.66
N GLU A 563 -9.39 14.40 14.00
CA GLU A 563 -10.69 14.62 14.62
C GLU A 563 -11.24 13.31 15.21
N ARG A 564 -10.92 12.15 14.60
CA ARG A 564 -11.44 10.85 15.04
C ARG A 564 -10.99 10.48 16.47
N PRO A 565 -9.69 10.57 16.84
CA PRO A 565 -9.28 10.35 18.23
C PRO A 565 -9.86 11.38 19.19
N ALA A 566 -10.08 12.63 18.75
CA ALA A 566 -10.69 13.67 19.57
C ALA A 566 -12.17 13.34 19.89
N LEU A 567 -12.93 12.86 18.90
CA LEU A 567 -14.30 12.40 19.09
C LEU A 567 -14.38 11.27 20.12
N VAL A 568 -13.60 10.21 19.93
CA VAL A 568 -13.61 9.06 20.83
C VAL A 568 -13.19 9.49 22.24
N LYS A 569 -12.17 10.35 22.36
CA LYS A 569 -11.73 10.90 23.64
C LYS A 569 -12.87 11.62 24.37
N GLN A 570 -13.73 12.36 23.66
CA GLN A 570 -14.89 13.02 24.26
C GLN A 570 -16.00 12.04 24.64
N TRP A 571 -16.25 10.99 23.84
CA TRP A 571 -17.21 9.93 24.20
C TRP A 571 -16.84 9.18 25.47
N ILE A 572 -15.55 9.06 25.78
CA ILE A 572 -15.08 8.40 27.01
C ILE A 572 -14.67 9.39 28.12
N ALA A 573 -14.85 10.70 27.90
CA ALA A 573 -14.44 11.70 28.88
C ALA A 573 -15.43 11.79 30.05
N GLY A 574 -14.88 11.99 31.25
CA GLY A 574 -15.62 12.58 32.38
C GLY A 574 -16.25 11.62 33.39
N GLN A 575 -16.27 10.30 33.19
CA GLN A 575 -16.79 9.32 34.17
C GLN A 575 -16.10 7.95 34.07
N PRO A 576 -16.10 7.13 35.15
CA PRO A 576 -15.57 5.77 35.09
C PRO A 576 -16.44 4.88 34.20
N LEU A 577 -15.85 4.34 33.13
CA LEU A 577 -16.52 3.44 32.18
C LEU A 577 -16.96 2.10 32.81
N ALA A 578 -16.38 1.71 33.95
CA ALA A 578 -16.58 0.41 34.58
C ALA A 578 -18.04 0.11 35.01
N GLY A 579 -18.87 1.15 35.20
CA GLY A 579 -20.28 1.00 35.60
C GLY A 579 -21.25 0.87 34.43
N TRP A 580 -20.80 1.00 33.19
CA TRP A 580 -21.70 0.97 32.02
C TRP A 580 -22.02 -0.46 31.58
N PRO A 581 -23.18 -0.68 30.94
CA PRO A 581 -23.51 -1.97 30.33
C PRO A 581 -22.47 -2.37 29.28
N GLN A 582 -22.13 -3.67 29.23
CA GLN A 582 -21.18 -4.21 28.24
C GLN A 582 -21.56 -3.85 26.79
N ARG A 583 -22.86 -3.87 26.47
CA ARG A 583 -23.37 -3.47 25.14
C ARG A 583 -22.97 -2.05 24.73
N THR A 584 -22.81 -1.15 25.69
CA THR A 584 -22.35 0.23 25.44
C THR A 584 -20.86 0.25 25.12
N HIS A 585 -20.04 -0.56 25.81
CA HIS A 585 -18.63 -0.73 25.48
C HIS A 585 -18.45 -1.35 24.10
N ASP A 586 -19.26 -2.36 23.77
CA ASP A 586 -19.25 -3.04 22.47
C ASP A 586 -19.58 -2.05 21.35
N ALA A 587 -20.63 -1.23 21.52
CA ALA A 587 -20.99 -0.18 20.57
C ALA A 587 -19.86 0.85 20.35
N LEU A 588 -19.21 1.30 21.43
CA LEU A 588 -18.06 2.22 21.34
C LEU A 588 -16.88 1.60 20.61
N ARG A 589 -16.58 0.32 20.85
CA ARG A 589 -15.50 -0.41 20.19
C ARG A 589 -15.81 -0.61 18.70
N CYS A 590 -17.03 -0.98 18.33
CA CYS A 590 -17.47 -1.04 16.95
C CYS A 590 -17.38 0.32 16.24
N LEU A 591 -17.75 1.42 16.90
CA LEU A 591 -17.56 2.76 16.35
C LEU A 591 -16.10 3.09 16.09
N CYS A 592 -15.19 2.73 17.01
CA CYS A 592 -13.74 2.89 16.81
C CYS A 592 -13.26 2.14 15.56
N LEU A 593 -13.75 0.91 15.33
CA LEU A 593 -13.45 0.15 14.11
C LEU A 593 -14.02 0.82 12.85
N LEU A 594 -15.25 1.34 12.90
CA LEU A 594 -15.90 1.98 11.76
C LEU A 594 -15.26 3.33 11.39
N ILE A 595 -14.69 4.07 12.33
CA ILE A 595 -14.00 5.34 12.03
C ILE A 595 -12.47 5.17 11.95
N ASP A 596 -11.95 3.93 11.93
CA ASP A 596 -10.52 3.59 11.96
C ASP A 596 -9.72 4.35 13.03
N THR A 597 -10.17 4.29 14.27
CA THR A 597 -9.48 4.89 15.43
C THR A 597 -9.02 3.82 16.40
N PRO A 598 -7.77 3.87 16.88
CA PRO A 598 -7.28 2.91 17.86
C PRO A 598 -8.10 2.98 19.15
N LEU A 599 -8.31 1.82 19.78
CA LEU A 599 -9.08 1.73 21.01
C LEU A 599 -8.34 2.43 22.16
N PRO A 600 -8.93 3.45 22.81
CA PRO A 600 -8.26 4.14 23.92
C PRO A 600 -8.06 3.23 25.14
N PRO A 601 -6.99 3.41 25.94
CA PRO A 601 -6.71 2.54 27.09
C PRO A 601 -7.86 2.38 28.10
N PRO A 602 -8.62 3.44 28.48
CA PRO A 602 -9.74 3.28 29.41
C PRO A 602 -10.85 2.36 28.89
N LEU A 603 -11.10 2.39 27.58
CA LEU A 603 -12.08 1.55 26.91
C LEU A 603 -11.53 0.15 26.66
N ALA A 604 -10.23 0.03 26.31
CA ALA A 604 -9.56 -1.25 26.16
C ALA A 604 -9.58 -2.09 27.45
N ALA A 605 -9.45 -1.44 28.61
CA ALA A 605 -9.53 -2.07 29.92
C ALA A 605 -10.91 -2.68 30.27
N GLN A 606 -11.95 -2.40 29.47
CA GLN A 606 -13.27 -3.02 29.63
C GLN A 606 -13.40 -4.37 28.91
N PHE A 607 -12.38 -4.78 28.16
CA PHE A 607 -12.33 -6.05 27.45
C PHE A 607 -11.22 -6.93 28.02
N ASP A 608 -11.49 -8.22 28.11
CA ASP A 608 -10.44 -9.16 28.52
C ASP A 608 -9.51 -9.45 27.34
N PRO A 609 -8.19 -9.48 27.53
CA PRO A 609 -7.26 -9.84 26.48
C PRO A 609 -7.51 -11.28 26.04
N LEU A 610 -7.45 -11.51 24.73
CA LEU A 610 -7.48 -12.86 24.19
C LEU A 610 -6.12 -13.53 24.44
N PRO A 611 -6.09 -14.84 24.75
CA PRO A 611 -4.85 -15.60 24.78
C PRO A 611 -4.10 -15.46 23.46
N LEU A 612 -2.77 -15.42 23.56
CA LEU A 612 -1.87 -15.49 22.41
C LEU A 612 -2.07 -16.84 21.72
N LEU A 613 -2.03 -16.85 20.39
CA LEU A 613 -2.01 -18.11 19.66
C LEU A 613 -0.72 -18.85 20.05
N PRO A 614 -0.78 -20.16 20.35
CA PRO A 614 0.45 -20.91 20.51
C PRO A 614 1.26 -20.73 19.22
N GLU A 615 2.52 -20.31 19.37
CA GLU A 615 3.46 -20.27 18.25
C GLU A 615 3.49 -21.69 17.67
N THR A 616 2.94 -21.86 16.47
CA THR A 616 3.02 -23.13 15.76
C THR A 616 4.49 -23.37 15.45
N ALA A 617 5.08 -24.31 16.18
CA ALA A 617 6.44 -24.82 15.99
C ALA A 617 6.66 -25.38 14.58
#